data_AF-A0A532T255-F1
#
_entry.id   AF-A0A532T255-F1
#
_cell.length_a   1.000
_cell.length_b   1.000
_cell.length_c   1.000
_cell.angle_alpha   90.00
_cell.angle_beta   90.00
_cell.angle_gamma   90.00
#
_symmetry.space_group_name_H-M   'P 1'
#
loop_
_entity.id
_entity.type
_entity.pdbx_description
1 polymer ?
#
loop_
_entity_poly.entity_id
_entity_poly.type
_entity_poly.pdbx_seq_one_letter_code
_entity_poly.pdbx_strand_id
1 'polypeptide(L)'
;MKILLIHSQNVEVVKNKEATSNPQDFADDFIKMEGLILVCFVSVEDQDTYDTDLISKQGADEIEAAILQITNLPEYIREKNEEIREFNQKIEKGEKKGKPRKLRELIKEREIYHVDKVLVYPWAHLSKFLSKDQNAMEVCPKIAKNLEERGIEAKFSPFGWYKSFKLNCLGHEIAEMYRDVKLAIKPEEHVKNSKFKVITTSGKELDLKFDENNEVLPPKEIKDQDFYTLLKSELGSRKVDKAIEPAHIRVMKEFELVDFDPNTDAGNFRWYTKGVIMKNLIKNFVEDRLIDYGAILIETPIMYTVKNKKLTAQTARFPARSYWVES
;
A
#
# COMPACT_ATOMS: atom_id res chain seq x y z
N MET A 1 -5.76 -0.52 8.79
CA MET A 1 -7.21 -0.23 8.85
C MET A 1 -7.97 -1.09 7.85
N LYS A 2 -9.09 -1.67 8.25
CA LYS A 2 -9.92 -2.50 7.35
C LYS A 2 -11.28 -1.84 7.12
N ILE A 3 -11.75 -1.84 5.87
CA ILE A 3 -13.03 -1.27 5.48
C ILE A 3 -13.85 -2.30 4.71
N LEU A 4 -15.08 -2.56 5.16
CA LEU A 4 -16.11 -3.25 4.38
C LEU A 4 -17.11 -2.21 3.89
N LEU A 5 -17.27 -2.09 2.58
CA LEU A 5 -18.19 -1.16 1.94
C LEU A 5 -19.41 -1.94 1.42
N ILE A 6 -20.59 -1.49 1.80
CA ILE A 6 -21.87 -2.04 1.35
C ILE A 6 -22.70 -0.93 0.72
N HIS A 7 -23.01 -1.08 -0.56
CA HIS A 7 -23.89 -0.18 -1.29
C HIS A 7 -25.36 -0.58 -1.05
N SER A 8 -26.09 0.27 -0.35
CA SER A 8 -27.38 -0.03 0.25
C SER A 8 -28.44 0.98 -0.15
N GLN A 9 -29.67 0.51 -0.34
CA GLN A 9 -30.85 1.37 -0.37
C GLN A 9 -31.19 1.79 1.07
N ASN A 10 -30.96 3.06 1.38
CA ASN A 10 -31.14 3.65 2.71
C ASN A 10 -30.28 2.97 3.80
N VAL A 11 -30.18 3.63 4.96
CA VAL A 11 -29.64 3.03 6.17
C VAL A 11 -30.27 3.67 7.41
N GLU A 12 -30.52 2.83 8.41
CA GLU A 12 -31.00 3.24 9.73
C GLU A 12 -30.06 2.69 10.80
N VAL A 13 -29.70 3.51 11.78
CA VAL A 13 -28.87 3.11 12.93
C VAL A 13 -29.49 3.68 14.19
N VAL A 14 -29.69 2.84 15.21
CA VAL A 14 -30.22 3.22 16.52
C VAL A 14 -29.17 2.93 17.57
N LYS A 15 -28.83 3.94 18.38
CA LYS A 15 -27.93 3.80 19.53
C LYS A 15 -28.65 3.02 20.64
N ASN A 16 -27.96 2.01 21.19
CA ASN A 16 -28.45 1.24 22.33
C ASN A 16 -27.58 1.51 23.57
N LYS A 17 -26.78 0.53 24.01
CA LYS A 17 -25.97 0.62 25.23
C LYS A 17 -24.50 0.91 24.93
N GLU A 18 -23.78 1.39 25.92
CA GLU A 18 -22.32 1.55 25.88
C GLU A 18 -21.66 0.17 25.70
N ALA A 19 -20.69 0.09 24.80
CA ALA A 19 -19.88 -1.10 24.55
C ALA A 19 -18.45 -0.97 25.10
N THR A 20 -18.02 0.25 25.45
CA THR A 20 -16.70 0.57 25.98
C THR A 20 -16.82 1.48 27.21
N SER A 21 -15.80 1.52 28.06
CA SER A 21 -15.81 2.36 29.28
C SER A 21 -15.86 3.86 29.00
N ASN A 22 -15.30 4.32 27.88
CA ASN A 22 -15.31 5.72 27.45
C ASN A 22 -15.87 5.79 26.02
N PRO A 23 -17.21 5.68 25.84
CA PRO A 23 -17.82 5.78 24.52
C PRO A 23 -17.76 7.23 24.01
N GLN A 24 -17.83 7.40 22.69
CA GLN A 24 -17.86 8.74 22.09
C GLN A 24 -19.22 9.40 22.33
N ASP A 25 -19.21 10.71 22.62
CA ASP A 25 -20.45 11.48 22.77
C ASP A 25 -21.29 11.41 21.50
N PHE A 26 -22.57 11.08 21.67
CA PHE A 26 -23.55 11.04 20.59
C PHE A 26 -24.82 11.72 21.07
N ALA A 27 -25.04 12.95 20.60
CA ALA A 27 -26.19 13.77 20.97
C ALA A 27 -27.50 13.21 20.39
N ASP A 28 -27.44 12.68 19.17
CA ASP A 28 -28.57 12.02 18.54
C ASP A 28 -28.68 10.57 19.06
N ASP A 29 -29.87 9.97 19.01
CA ASP A 29 -30.06 8.53 19.32
C ASP A 29 -30.24 7.69 18.05
N PHE A 30 -30.33 8.36 16.89
CA PHE A 30 -30.75 7.75 15.64
C PHE A 30 -30.10 8.42 14.43
N ILE A 31 -29.67 7.60 13.47
CA ILE A 31 -29.18 8.02 12.16
C ILE A 31 -30.10 7.40 11.11
N LYS A 32 -30.69 8.23 10.25
CA LYS A 32 -31.41 7.80 9.05
C LYS A 32 -30.87 8.53 7.84
N MET A 33 -30.59 7.77 6.80
CA MET A 33 -30.16 8.29 5.51
C MET A 33 -30.98 7.60 4.42
N GLU A 34 -31.56 8.41 3.54
CA GLU A 34 -32.38 7.96 2.42
C GLU A 34 -31.61 8.19 1.11
N GLY A 35 -31.83 7.32 0.13
CA GLY A 35 -31.11 7.29 -1.15
C GLY A 35 -30.20 6.06 -1.27
N LEU A 36 -29.25 6.14 -2.20
CA LEU A 36 -28.21 5.15 -2.43
C LEU A 36 -27.01 5.46 -1.55
N ILE A 37 -26.88 4.69 -0.46
CA ILE A 37 -25.92 4.96 0.61
C ILE A 37 -24.78 3.95 0.55
N LEU A 38 -23.55 4.42 0.52
CA LEU A 38 -22.38 3.57 0.73
C LEU A 38 -22.06 3.52 2.22
N VAL A 39 -22.38 2.39 2.85
CA VAL A 39 -22.09 2.15 4.27
C VAL A 39 -20.68 1.57 4.39
N CYS A 40 -19.77 2.31 5.01
CA CYS A 40 -18.38 1.93 5.20
C CYS A 40 -18.16 1.47 6.64
N PHE A 41 -18.17 0.16 6.87
CA PHE A 41 -17.81 -0.43 8.16
C PHE A 41 -16.29 -0.41 8.33
N VAL A 42 -15.80 0.26 9.37
CA VAL A 42 -14.37 0.53 9.59
C VAL A 42 -13.86 -0.13 10.88
N SER A 43 -12.82 -0.95 10.77
CA SER A 43 -11.99 -1.42 11.89
C SER A 43 -10.65 -0.68 11.88
N VAL A 44 -10.36 0.05 12.96
CA VAL A 44 -9.08 0.71 13.19
C VAL A 44 -8.14 -0.24 13.93
N GLU A 45 -6.92 -0.40 13.42
CA GLU A 45 -5.89 -1.31 13.95
C GLU A 45 -4.81 -0.55 14.72
N ASP A 46 -4.05 -1.24 15.57
CA ASP A 46 -3.02 -0.62 16.44
C ASP A 46 -2.03 0.27 15.67
N GLN A 47 -1.61 -0.13 14.46
CA GLN A 47 -0.68 0.67 13.66
C GLN A 47 -1.28 1.97 13.12
N ASP A 48 -2.59 2.04 12.97
CA ASP A 48 -3.28 3.16 12.35
C ASP A 48 -3.28 4.40 13.26
N THR A 49 -3.23 4.20 14.58
CA THR A 49 -3.23 5.30 15.56
C THR A 49 -1.89 5.98 15.72
N TYR A 50 -0.88 5.56 14.96
CA TYR A 50 0.36 6.32 14.81
C TYR A 50 0.09 7.73 14.24
N ASP A 51 -0.74 7.81 13.20
CA ASP A 51 -1.13 9.05 12.52
C ASP A 51 -2.56 8.93 12.02
N THR A 52 -3.50 9.37 12.86
CA THR A 52 -4.93 9.26 12.58
C THR A 52 -5.37 10.17 11.43
N ASP A 53 -4.65 11.26 11.16
CA ASP A 53 -4.95 12.15 10.05
C ASP A 53 -4.59 11.50 8.71
N LEU A 54 -3.37 10.94 8.62
CA LEU A 54 -2.89 10.26 7.42
C LEU A 54 -3.74 9.04 7.08
N ILE A 55 -4.01 8.16 8.06
CA ILE A 55 -4.81 6.95 7.79
C ILE A 55 -6.26 7.29 7.43
N SER A 56 -6.82 8.36 8.02
CA SER A 56 -8.18 8.81 7.69
C SER A 56 -8.25 9.38 6.27
N LYS A 57 -7.21 10.09 5.83
CA LYS A 57 -7.11 10.57 4.44
C LYS A 57 -7.01 9.39 3.47
N GLN A 58 -6.21 8.39 3.79
CA GLN A 58 -6.09 7.16 2.99
C GLN A 58 -7.39 6.34 2.95
N GLY A 59 -8.10 6.27 4.08
CA GLY A 59 -9.43 5.67 4.13
C GLY A 59 -10.42 6.39 3.23
N ALA A 60 -10.42 7.73 3.24
CA ALA A 60 -11.26 8.53 2.36
C ALA A 60 -10.89 8.34 0.88
N ASP A 61 -9.60 8.26 0.53
CA ASP A 61 -9.13 7.96 -0.83
C ASP A 61 -9.68 6.62 -1.35
N GLU A 62 -9.67 5.57 -0.52
CA GLU A 62 -10.18 4.25 -0.90
C GLU A 62 -11.71 4.20 -1.00
N ILE A 63 -12.42 4.96 -0.17
CA ILE A 63 -13.87 5.11 -0.26
C ILE A 63 -14.26 5.86 -1.54
N GLU A 64 -13.56 6.95 -1.86
CA GLU A 64 -13.77 7.70 -3.11
C GLU A 64 -13.49 6.84 -4.34
N ALA A 65 -12.40 6.06 -4.33
CA ALA A 65 -12.10 5.11 -5.39
C ALA A 65 -13.22 4.06 -5.57
N ALA A 66 -13.83 3.59 -4.47
CA ALA A 66 -14.97 2.69 -4.51
C ALA A 66 -16.23 3.35 -5.08
N ILE A 67 -16.49 4.62 -4.75
CA ILE A 67 -17.59 5.41 -5.34
C ILE A 67 -17.39 5.53 -6.85
N LEU A 68 -16.19 5.91 -7.30
CA LEU A 68 -15.85 5.98 -8.72
C LEU A 68 -15.98 4.63 -9.41
N GLN A 69 -15.61 3.53 -8.75
CA GLN A 69 -15.79 2.17 -9.28
C GLN A 69 -17.27 1.84 -9.48
N ILE A 70 -18.14 2.21 -8.53
CA ILE A 70 -19.60 2.06 -8.65
C ILE A 70 -20.12 2.88 -9.83
N THR A 71 -19.81 4.17 -9.86
CA THR A 71 -20.33 5.12 -10.85
C THR A 71 -19.88 4.81 -12.28
N ASN A 72 -18.64 4.34 -12.45
CA ASN A 72 -18.08 4.08 -13.79
C ASN A 72 -18.39 2.68 -14.32
N LEU A 73 -18.94 1.77 -13.51
CA LEU A 73 -19.19 0.39 -13.93
C LEU A 73 -20.09 0.29 -15.19
N PRO A 74 -21.20 1.04 -15.34
CA PRO A 74 -22.01 1.00 -16.54
C PRO A 74 -21.26 1.39 -17.81
N GLU A 75 -20.43 2.42 -17.75
CA GLU A 75 -19.60 2.87 -18.88
C GLU A 75 -18.50 1.86 -19.20
N TYR A 76 -17.84 1.31 -18.18
CA TYR A 76 -16.86 0.24 -18.36
C TYR A 76 -17.46 -0.99 -19.04
N ILE A 77 -18.69 -1.40 -18.67
CA ILE A 77 -19.37 -2.52 -19.33
C ILE A 77 -19.73 -2.16 -20.78
N ARG A 78 -20.14 -0.91 -21.06
CA ARG A 78 -20.42 -0.46 -22.43
C ARG A 78 -19.19 -0.57 -23.33
N GLU A 79 -18.05 -0.02 -22.90
CA GLU A 79 -16.78 -0.09 -23.64
C GLU A 79 -16.33 -1.54 -23.88
N LYS A 80 -16.42 -2.39 -22.85
CA LYS A 80 -16.09 -3.82 -22.99
C LYS A 80 -17.02 -4.53 -23.96
N ASN A 81 -18.30 -4.16 -24.01
CA ASN A 81 -19.24 -4.71 -24.96
C ASN A 81 -18.98 -4.24 -26.39
N GLU A 82 -18.51 -3.01 -26.59
CA GLU A 82 -18.06 -2.53 -27.91
C GLU A 82 -16.84 -3.32 -28.40
N GLU A 83 -15.82 -3.52 -27.55
CA GLU A 83 -14.67 -4.38 -27.87
C GLU A 83 -15.09 -5.82 -28.24
N ILE A 84 -16.07 -6.37 -27.51
CA ILE A 84 -16.60 -7.71 -27.79
C ILE A 84 -17.33 -7.75 -29.14
N ARG A 85 -18.11 -6.72 -29.48
CA ARG A 85 -18.81 -6.63 -30.77
C ARG A 85 -17.82 -6.56 -31.92
N GLU A 86 -16.79 -5.72 -31.83
CA GLU A 86 -15.73 -5.65 -32.84
C GLU A 86 -14.98 -6.97 -33.00
N PHE A 87 -14.67 -7.63 -31.88
CA PHE A 87 -14.02 -8.93 -31.88
C PHE A 87 -14.89 -10.01 -32.55
N ASN A 88 -16.19 -10.04 -32.24
CA ASN A 88 -17.12 -10.99 -32.83
C ASN A 88 -17.31 -10.73 -34.33
N GLN A 89 -17.40 -9.47 -34.78
CA GLN A 89 -17.46 -9.13 -36.20
C GLN A 89 -16.22 -9.62 -36.97
N LYS A 90 -15.03 -9.50 -36.39
CA LYS A 90 -13.79 -10.00 -37.01
C LYS A 90 -13.76 -11.54 -37.11
N ILE A 91 -14.39 -12.24 -36.16
CA ILE A 91 -14.57 -13.70 -36.25
C ILE A 91 -15.55 -14.05 -37.37
N GLU A 92 -16.69 -13.36 -37.46
CA GLU A 92 -17.70 -13.59 -38.50
C GLU A 92 -17.14 -13.34 -39.91
N LYS A 93 -16.29 -12.32 -40.07
CA LYS A 93 -15.57 -12.02 -41.32
C LYS A 93 -14.43 -12.98 -41.65
N GLY A 94 -14.09 -13.92 -40.75
CA GLY A 94 -12.99 -14.88 -40.93
C GLY A 94 -11.59 -14.30 -40.76
N GLU A 95 -11.46 -13.03 -40.37
CA GLU A 95 -10.18 -12.34 -40.13
C GLU A 95 -9.48 -12.85 -38.86
N LYS A 96 -10.23 -13.48 -37.94
CA LYS A 96 -9.70 -14.00 -36.68
C LYS A 96 -10.29 -15.37 -36.35
N LYS A 97 -9.43 -16.36 -36.04
CA LYS A 97 -9.87 -17.69 -35.58
C LYS A 97 -10.27 -17.63 -34.10
N GLY A 98 -11.46 -18.10 -33.75
CA GLY A 98 -11.94 -18.17 -32.37
C GLY A 98 -13.45 -18.40 -32.26
N LYS A 99 -13.96 -18.50 -31.02
CA LYS A 99 -15.40 -18.52 -30.72
C LYS A 99 -15.88 -17.11 -30.35
N PRO A 100 -17.10 -16.70 -30.75
CA PRO A 100 -17.67 -15.42 -30.34
C PRO A 100 -17.81 -15.34 -28.82
N ARG A 101 -17.61 -14.15 -28.27
CA ARG A 101 -17.72 -13.84 -26.84
C ARG A 101 -19.13 -13.33 -26.53
N LYS A 102 -19.68 -13.72 -25.37
CA LYS A 102 -20.96 -13.21 -24.88
C LYS A 102 -20.80 -11.79 -24.34
N LEU A 103 -21.80 -10.94 -24.60
CA LEU A 103 -21.87 -9.60 -24.01
C LEU A 103 -22.05 -9.68 -22.49
N ARG A 104 -21.55 -8.66 -21.80
CA ARG A 104 -21.73 -8.46 -20.37
C ARG A 104 -22.98 -7.62 -20.14
N GLU A 105 -23.76 -7.97 -19.14
CA GLU A 105 -24.98 -7.26 -18.76
C GLU A 105 -24.84 -6.81 -17.31
N LEU A 106 -25.40 -5.65 -16.99
CA LEU A 106 -25.51 -5.17 -15.61
C LEU A 106 -26.60 -5.99 -14.90
N ILE A 107 -26.37 -6.36 -13.64
CA ILE A 107 -27.38 -7.03 -12.80
C ILE A 107 -28.56 -6.09 -12.50
N LYS A 108 -28.29 -4.78 -12.41
CA LYS A 108 -29.28 -3.74 -12.07
C LYS A 108 -29.40 -2.68 -13.17
N GLU A 109 -30.42 -1.83 -13.04
CA GLU A 109 -30.61 -0.67 -13.89
C GLU A 109 -29.45 0.33 -13.71
N ARG A 110 -29.13 1.08 -14.77
CA ARG A 110 -27.97 1.98 -14.82
C ARG A 110 -28.03 3.07 -13.74
N GLU A 111 -29.24 3.50 -13.43
CA GLU A 111 -29.60 4.51 -12.45
C GLU A 111 -29.19 4.09 -11.03
N ILE A 112 -29.01 2.79 -10.76
CA ILE A 112 -28.60 2.30 -9.42
C ILE A 112 -27.08 2.46 -9.21
N TYR A 113 -26.29 2.66 -10.27
CA TYR A 113 -24.83 2.74 -10.18
C TYR A 113 -24.37 4.18 -9.95
N HIS A 114 -24.76 4.75 -8.81
CA HIS A 114 -24.19 5.96 -8.23
C HIS A 114 -24.33 5.92 -6.71
N VAL A 115 -23.62 6.77 -6.00
CA VAL A 115 -23.70 6.89 -4.54
C VAL A 115 -24.13 8.31 -4.20
N ASP A 116 -25.23 8.45 -3.47
CA ASP A 116 -25.73 9.75 -3.02
C ASP A 116 -24.93 10.23 -1.80
N LYS A 117 -24.73 9.33 -0.83
CA LYS A 117 -24.15 9.65 0.48
C LYS A 117 -23.34 8.50 1.05
N VAL A 118 -22.48 8.81 2.01
CA VAL A 118 -21.63 7.84 2.71
C VAL A 118 -21.96 7.80 4.21
N LEU A 119 -22.04 6.60 4.79
CA LEU A 119 -22.06 6.42 6.24
C LEU A 119 -20.80 5.70 6.70
N VAL A 120 -19.93 6.40 7.43
CA VAL A 120 -18.75 5.81 8.07
C VAL A 120 -19.15 5.20 9.41
N TYR A 121 -19.08 3.88 9.51
CA TYR A 121 -19.59 3.13 10.65
C TYR A 121 -18.46 2.41 11.40
N PRO A 122 -18.17 2.74 12.68
CA PRO A 122 -17.19 2.00 13.46
C PRO A 122 -17.64 0.55 13.71
N TRP A 123 -16.85 -0.41 13.21
CA TRP A 123 -17.15 -1.83 13.31
C TRP A 123 -15.89 -2.62 13.66
N ALA A 124 -15.80 -3.08 14.90
CA ALA A 124 -14.62 -3.77 15.43
C ALA A 124 -14.35 -5.16 14.83
N HIS A 125 -15.37 -5.83 14.26
CA HIS A 125 -15.24 -7.26 13.93
C HIS A 125 -14.55 -7.56 12.59
N LEU A 126 -14.04 -6.57 11.84
CA LEU A 126 -13.28 -6.82 10.61
C LEU A 126 -11.81 -7.12 10.90
N SER A 127 -11.28 -6.71 12.06
CA SER A 127 -9.91 -6.98 12.46
C SER A 127 -9.80 -7.69 13.80
N LYS A 128 -8.74 -8.49 13.94
CA LYS A 128 -8.26 -9.04 15.21
C LYS A 128 -7.26 -8.11 15.93
N PHE A 129 -6.76 -7.08 15.24
CA PHE A 129 -5.68 -6.18 15.71
C PHE A 129 -6.18 -4.81 16.10
N LEU A 130 -7.36 -4.75 16.70
CA LEU A 130 -8.02 -3.49 17.02
C LEU A 130 -7.16 -2.60 17.91
N SER A 131 -7.13 -1.32 17.57
CA SER A 131 -6.43 -0.35 18.39
C SER A 131 -7.07 -0.21 19.77
N LYS A 132 -6.24 -0.23 20.81
CA LYS A 132 -6.65 0.13 22.18
C LYS A 132 -6.42 1.61 22.50
N ASP A 133 -5.87 2.36 21.56
CA ASP A 133 -5.63 3.80 21.72
C ASP A 133 -6.96 4.56 21.63
N GLN A 134 -7.15 5.54 22.53
CA GLN A 134 -8.34 6.39 22.50
C GLN A 134 -8.43 7.16 21.17
N ASN A 135 -7.30 7.50 20.55
CA ASN A 135 -7.26 8.20 19.27
C ASN A 135 -7.94 7.41 18.13
N ALA A 136 -8.14 6.10 18.28
CA ALA A 136 -8.88 5.29 17.30
C ALA A 136 -10.30 5.81 17.04
N MET A 137 -10.93 6.42 18.05
CA MET A 137 -12.29 6.98 17.90
C MET A 137 -12.34 8.19 16.96
N GLU A 138 -11.21 8.85 16.70
CA GLU A 138 -11.14 10.01 15.81
C GLU A 138 -11.15 9.64 14.33
N VAL A 139 -10.79 8.39 13.98
CA VAL A 139 -10.59 7.97 12.59
C VAL A 139 -11.88 8.05 11.77
N CYS A 140 -12.99 7.51 12.29
CA CYS A 140 -14.27 7.54 11.55
C CYS A 140 -14.79 8.97 11.33
N PRO A 141 -14.82 9.87 12.35
CA PRO A 141 -15.13 11.28 12.15
C PRO A 141 -14.22 11.97 11.13
N LYS A 142 -12.89 11.74 11.20
CA LYS A 142 -11.93 12.34 10.26
C LYS A 142 -12.13 11.84 8.83
N ILE A 143 -12.45 10.57 8.62
CA ILE A 143 -12.81 10.04 7.29
C ILE A 143 -14.03 10.77 6.74
N ALA A 144 -15.10 10.89 7.54
CA ALA A 144 -16.32 11.59 7.11
C ALA A 144 -16.02 13.05 6.72
N LYS A 145 -15.26 13.77 7.56
CA LYS A 145 -14.83 15.14 7.27
C LYS A 145 -14.01 15.24 5.97
N ASN A 146 -13.05 14.35 5.77
CA ASN A 146 -12.23 14.32 4.54
C ASN A 146 -13.08 14.07 3.28
N LEU A 147 -14.18 13.33 3.38
CA LEU A 147 -15.12 13.10 2.28
C LEU A 147 -15.99 14.35 2.03
N GLU A 148 -16.47 15.01 3.09
CA GLU A 148 -17.22 16.27 2.99
C GLU A 148 -16.38 17.38 2.34
N GLU A 149 -15.09 17.48 2.68
CA GLU A 149 -14.15 18.42 2.05
C GLU A 149 -13.97 18.18 0.53
N ARG A 150 -14.28 16.98 0.05
CA ARG A 150 -14.27 16.60 -1.38
C ARG A 150 -15.63 16.76 -2.07
N GLY A 151 -16.64 17.25 -1.36
CA GLY A 151 -18.00 17.42 -1.86
C GLY A 151 -18.86 16.14 -1.83
N ILE A 152 -18.44 15.11 -1.09
CA ILE A 152 -19.21 13.87 -0.89
C ILE A 152 -19.97 13.99 0.42
N GLU A 153 -21.31 13.94 0.39
CA GLU A 153 -22.12 14.01 1.61
C GLU A 153 -21.85 12.78 2.48
N ALA A 154 -21.24 12.97 3.64
CA ALA A 154 -20.85 11.88 4.52
C ALA A 154 -21.32 12.11 5.96
N LYS A 155 -21.72 11.04 6.63
CA LYS A 155 -21.99 11.01 8.08
C LYS A 155 -21.16 9.94 8.73
N PHE A 156 -21.00 10.01 10.05
CA PHE A 156 -20.40 8.93 10.83
C PHE A 156 -21.33 8.48 11.96
N SER A 157 -21.20 7.21 12.35
CA SER A 157 -21.83 6.65 13.55
C SER A 157 -20.87 6.77 14.75
N PRO A 158 -21.37 6.94 15.99
CA PRO A 158 -20.51 7.09 17.16
C PRO A 158 -19.75 5.80 17.49
N PHE A 159 -18.52 5.98 17.96
CA PHE A 159 -17.66 4.90 18.45
C PHE A 159 -18.06 4.45 19.87
N GLY A 160 -17.86 3.16 20.18
CA GLY A 160 -18.00 2.67 21.56
C GLY A 160 -19.43 2.34 22.02
N TRP A 161 -20.39 2.28 21.10
CA TRP A 161 -21.79 1.93 21.39
C TRP A 161 -22.22 0.64 20.69
N TYR A 162 -22.97 -0.21 21.40
CA TYR A 162 -23.85 -1.20 20.78
C TYR A 162 -24.96 -0.47 20.04
N LYS A 163 -25.17 -0.85 18.79
CA LYS A 163 -26.10 -0.20 17.87
C LYS A 163 -26.84 -1.26 17.09
N SER A 164 -28.14 -1.08 16.92
CA SER A 164 -28.91 -1.81 15.92
C SER A 164 -28.85 -1.02 14.62
N PHE A 165 -28.80 -1.71 13.50
CA PHE A 165 -28.82 -1.08 12.19
C PHE A 165 -29.64 -1.90 11.22
N LYS A 166 -30.20 -1.22 10.23
CA LYS A 166 -30.91 -1.81 9.11
C LYS A 166 -30.33 -1.25 7.84
N LEU A 167 -29.95 -2.15 6.95
CA LEU A 167 -29.48 -1.83 5.60
C LEU A 167 -30.14 -2.79 4.61
N ASN A 168 -30.21 -2.38 3.36
CA ASN A 168 -30.76 -3.16 2.26
C ASN A 168 -29.76 -3.14 1.10
N CYS A 169 -28.81 -4.09 1.11
CA CYS A 169 -27.79 -4.21 0.07
C CYS A 169 -28.44 -4.32 -1.32
N LEU A 170 -27.97 -3.52 -2.27
CA LEU A 170 -28.53 -3.46 -3.63
C LEU A 170 -28.25 -4.74 -4.44
N GLY A 171 -27.19 -5.48 -4.09
CA GLY A 171 -26.88 -6.80 -4.66
C GLY A 171 -26.40 -6.79 -6.11
N HIS A 172 -25.83 -5.67 -6.59
CA HIS A 172 -25.10 -5.62 -7.86
C HIS A 172 -23.65 -6.13 -7.69
N GLU A 173 -22.92 -6.27 -8.80
CA GLU A 173 -21.61 -6.94 -8.93
C GLU A 173 -20.51 -6.41 -7.99
N ILE A 174 -20.65 -5.16 -7.57
CA ILE A 174 -19.71 -4.41 -6.73
C ILE A 174 -20.45 -3.74 -5.55
N ALA A 175 -21.61 -4.27 -5.16
CA ALA A 175 -22.36 -3.76 -4.02
C ALA A 175 -21.64 -4.05 -2.69
N GLU A 176 -20.78 -5.06 -2.66
CA GLU A 176 -20.02 -5.47 -1.48
C GLU A 176 -18.53 -5.45 -1.83
N MET A 177 -17.75 -4.68 -1.08
CA MET A 177 -16.32 -4.51 -1.32
C MET A 177 -15.54 -4.53 -0.01
N TYR A 178 -14.36 -5.13 -0.02
CA TYR A 178 -13.41 -5.06 1.09
C TYR A 178 -12.18 -4.26 0.68
N ARG A 179 -11.64 -3.47 1.60
CA ARG A 179 -10.39 -2.71 1.46
C ARG A 179 -9.52 -2.92 2.69
N ASP A 180 -8.26 -3.26 2.44
CA ASP A 180 -7.20 -3.30 3.44
C ASP A 180 -6.32 -2.05 3.25
N VAL A 181 -6.59 -1.03 4.08
CA VAL A 181 -5.94 0.27 4.02
C VAL A 181 -4.72 0.23 4.93
N LYS A 182 -3.55 0.12 4.29
CA LYS A 182 -2.27 0.14 4.98
C LYS A 182 -1.81 1.58 5.20
N LEU A 183 -1.44 1.91 6.44
CA LEU A 183 -0.77 3.17 6.75
C LEU A 183 0.50 3.28 5.92
N ALA A 184 0.46 4.16 4.92
CA ALA A 184 1.57 4.38 4.02
C ALA A 184 2.00 5.85 4.08
N ILE A 185 3.16 6.13 4.64
CA ILE A 185 3.77 7.45 4.47
C ILE A 185 4.31 7.43 3.05
N LYS A 186 3.49 7.91 2.10
CA LYS A 186 4.00 8.24 0.78
C LYS A 186 5.12 9.23 1.06
N PRO A 187 6.38 8.92 0.68
CA PRO A 187 7.36 9.97 0.67
C PRO A 187 6.80 11.01 -0.29
N GLU A 188 6.27 12.13 0.24
CA GLU A 188 6.39 13.39 -0.47
C GLU A 188 7.82 13.44 -0.98
N GLU A 189 8.03 13.94 -2.20
CA GLU A 189 9.35 14.12 -2.77
C GLU A 189 10.30 14.83 -1.79
N HIS A 190 10.86 14.11 -0.82
CA HIS A 190 12.14 14.37 -0.18
C HIS A 190 13.21 13.98 -1.20
N VAL A 191 12.99 14.34 -2.45
CA VAL A 191 14.05 14.53 -3.41
C VAL A 191 14.62 15.89 -3.05
N LYS A 192 15.94 15.91 -2.86
CA LYS A 192 16.80 17.10 -2.73
C LYS A 192 17.01 17.57 -1.30
N ASN A 193 17.90 16.86 -0.59
CA ASN A 193 19.04 17.50 0.10
C ASN A 193 20.08 16.49 0.62
N SER A 194 20.06 15.23 0.16
CA SER A 194 21.19 14.31 0.35
C SER A 194 22.37 14.81 -0.49
N LYS A 195 23.35 15.43 0.17
CA LYS A 195 24.64 15.77 -0.43
C LYS A 195 25.56 14.57 -0.29
N PHE A 196 26.04 14.05 -1.41
CA PHE A 196 27.06 13.01 -1.41
C PHE A 196 28.44 13.67 -1.23
N LYS A 197 29.21 13.13 -0.29
CA LYS A 197 30.59 13.53 -0.02
C LYS A 197 31.49 12.31 -0.01
N VAL A 198 32.75 12.51 -0.39
CA VAL A 198 33.79 11.51 -0.24
C VAL A 198 34.65 11.89 0.95
N ILE A 199 34.87 10.96 1.88
CA ILE A 199 35.78 11.15 3.00
C ILE A 199 37.05 10.39 2.70
N THR A 200 38.19 11.09 2.65
CA THR A 200 39.49 10.46 2.44
C THR A 200 39.97 9.75 3.71
N THR A 201 40.97 8.88 3.58
CA THR A 201 41.63 8.22 4.73
C THR A 201 42.28 9.21 5.71
N SER A 202 42.55 10.44 5.27
CA SER A 202 43.02 11.54 6.13
C SER A 202 41.89 12.31 6.83
N GLY A 203 40.63 11.90 6.66
CA GLY A 203 39.45 12.56 7.23
C GLY A 203 39.03 13.83 6.48
N LYS A 204 39.55 14.09 5.27
CA LYS A 204 39.17 15.25 4.47
C LYS A 204 37.87 14.96 3.73
N GLU A 205 36.91 15.86 3.89
CA GLU A 205 35.67 15.83 3.11
C GLU A 205 35.87 16.47 1.73
N LEU A 206 35.49 15.75 0.69
CA LEU A 206 35.50 16.21 -0.69
C LEU A 206 34.06 16.30 -1.19
N ASP A 207 33.69 17.50 -1.65
CA ASP A 207 32.42 17.72 -2.32
C ASP A 207 32.51 17.23 -3.77
N LEU A 208 31.48 16.51 -4.21
CA LEU A 208 31.39 15.99 -5.57
C LEU A 208 30.83 17.05 -6.50
N LYS A 209 31.47 17.21 -7.67
CA LYS A 209 30.99 18.08 -8.75
C LYS A 209 30.35 17.24 -9.82
N PHE A 210 29.24 17.73 -10.36
CA PHE A 210 28.51 17.08 -11.43
C PHE A 210 28.66 17.89 -12.72
N ASP A 211 28.66 17.22 -13.86
CA ASP A 211 28.58 17.84 -15.18
C ASP A 211 27.12 18.17 -15.56
N GLU A 212 26.92 18.73 -16.76
CA GLU A 212 25.60 19.09 -17.29
C GLU A 212 24.67 17.88 -17.49
N ASN A 213 25.21 16.66 -17.52
CA ASN A 213 24.49 15.41 -17.68
C ASN A 213 24.22 14.71 -16.32
N ASN A 214 24.50 15.37 -15.19
CA ASN A 214 24.48 14.79 -13.84
C ASN A 214 25.46 13.61 -13.64
N GLU A 215 26.52 13.52 -14.44
CA GLU A 215 27.63 12.60 -14.16
C GLU A 215 28.65 13.24 -13.22
N VAL A 216 29.26 12.41 -12.37
CA VAL A 216 30.25 12.85 -11.39
C VAL A 216 31.57 13.13 -12.11
N LEU A 217 32.06 14.36 -11.99
CA LEU A 217 33.39 14.74 -12.46
C LEU A 217 34.45 14.09 -11.56
N PRO A 218 35.57 13.62 -12.14
CA PRO A 218 36.64 12.98 -11.36
C PRO A 218 37.20 13.98 -10.34
N PRO A 219 37.10 13.71 -9.03
CA PRO A 219 37.70 14.57 -8.03
C PRO A 219 39.22 14.58 -8.21
N LYS A 220 39.84 15.77 -8.26
CA LYS A 220 41.27 15.93 -8.58
C LYS A 220 42.21 15.16 -7.62
N GLU A 221 41.72 14.83 -6.43
CA GLU A 221 42.46 14.09 -5.39
C GLU A 221 42.32 12.57 -5.51
N ILE A 222 41.37 12.07 -6.30
CA ILE A 222 41.17 10.64 -6.52
C ILE A 222 41.87 10.24 -7.82
N LYS A 223 43.01 9.56 -7.70
CA LYS A 223 43.75 9.00 -8.84
C LYS A 223 43.37 7.56 -9.15
N ASP A 224 42.63 6.93 -8.25
CA ASP A 224 42.21 5.53 -8.37
C ASP A 224 41.00 5.41 -9.31
N GLN A 225 41.22 4.70 -10.42
CA GLN A 225 40.22 4.48 -11.46
C GLN A 225 39.10 3.53 -11.01
N ASP A 226 39.39 2.57 -10.13
CA ASP A 226 38.42 1.62 -9.61
C ASP A 226 37.48 2.34 -8.64
N PHE A 227 38.03 3.18 -7.76
CA PHE A 227 37.23 3.99 -6.85
C PHE A 227 36.35 5.00 -7.59
N TYR A 228 36.86 5.61 -8.68
CA TYR A 228 36.06 6.49 -9.53
C TYR A 228 34.91 5.74 -10.22
N THR A 229 35.14 4.51 -10.66
CA THR A 229 34.11 3.66 -11.27
C THR A 229 33.03 3.28 -10.25
N LEU A 230 33.42 2.97 -9.01
CA LEU A 230 32.51 2.73 -7.90
C LEU A 230 31.63 3.97 -7.62
N LEU A 231 32.24 5.16 -7.54
CA LEU A 231 31.52 6.42 -7.33
C LEU A 231 30.49 6.68 -8.44
N LYS A 232 30.85 6.45 -9.71
CA LYS A 232 29.90 6.55 -10.83
C LYS A 232 28.72 5.58 -10.70
N SER A 233 28.98 4.36 -10.21
CA SER A 233 27.93 3.36 -10.01
C SER A 233 26.95 3.76 -8.91
N GLU A 234 27.44 4.17 -7.74
CA GLU A 234 26.62 4.58 -6.59
C GLU A 234 25.77 5.83 -6.86
N LEU A 235 26.30 6.76 -7.65
CA LEU A 235 25.65 8.04 -7.97
C LEU A 235 24.70 7.95 -9.17
N GLY A 236 24.42 6.74 -9.64
CA GLY A 236 23.26 6.45 -10.48
C GLY A 236 23.44 6.68 -11.97
N SER A 237 24.67 6.69 -12.49
CA SER A 237 24.91 6.90 -13.94
C SER A 237 24.38 5.75 -14.83
N ARG A 238 24.01 4.60 -14.27
CA ARG A 238 23.45 3.46 -15.02
C ARG A 238 21.98 3.24 -14.69
N LYS A 239 21.09 3.72 -15.55
CA LYS A 239 19.72 3.20 -15.65
C LYS A 239 19.79 1.79 -16.23
N VAL A 240 19.81 0.78 -15.36
CA VAL A 240 19.61 -0.60 -15.81
C VAL A 240 18.21 -0.68 -16.42
N ASP A 241 18.14 -1.12 -17.66
CA ASP A 241 16.89 -1.27 -18.38
C ASP A 241 16.08 -2.39 -17.73
N LYS A 242 15.03 -2.05 -16.97
CA LYS A 242 14.28 -2.98 -16.13
C LYS A 242 13.56 -4.09 -16.92
N ALA A 243 13.48 -3.94 -18.24
CA ALA A 243 12.83 -4.90 -19.13
C ALA A 243 13.69 -6.14 -19.45
N ILE A 244 15.02 -6.05 -19.29
CA ILE A 244 15.95 -7.14 -19.65
C ILE A 244 16.45 -7.80 -18.37
N GLU A 245 16.21 -9.12 -18.25
CA GLU A 245 16.77 -9.90 -17.15
C GLU A 245 18.32 -9.87 -17.24
N PRO A 246 19.02 -9.46 -16.16
CA PRO A 246 20.47 -9.44 -16.17
C PRO A 246 21.08 -10.82 -16.42
N ALA A 247 22.10 -10.89 -17.29
CA ALA A 247 22.72 -12.15 -17.69
C ALA A 247 23.28 -12.98 -16.53
N HIS A 248 23.68 -12.34 -15.43
CA HIS A 248 24.20 -13.03 -14.24
C HIS A 248 23.15 -13.91 -13.56
N ILE A 249 21.86 -13.63 -13.70
CA ILE A 249 20.80 -14.42 -13.07
C ILE A 249 20.77 -15.84 -13.66
N ARG A 250 20.83 -15.97 -14.99
CA ARG A 250 20.88 -17.27 -15.66
C ARG A 250 22.11 -18.07 -15.23
N VAL A 251 23.27 -17.42 -15.19
CA VAL A 251 24.54 -18.05 -14.80
C VAL A 251 24.49 -18.54 -13.34
N MET A 252 23.97 -17.73 -12.42
CA MET A 252 23.82 -18.11 -11.02
C MET A 252 22.91 -19.33 -10.81
N LYS A 253 21.86 -19.46 -11.62
CA LYS A 253 20.98 -20.64 -11.64
C LYS A 253 21.67 -21.87 -12.23
N GLU A 254 22.32 -21.72 -13.39
CA GLU A 254 23.06 -22.79 -14.07
C GLU A 254 24.16 -23.40 -13.19
N PHE A 255 24.87 -22.57 -12.43
CA PHE A 255 25.90 -23.04 -11.50
C PHE A 255 25.35 -23.53 -10.15
N GLU A 256 24.04 -23.50 -9.95
CA GLU A 256 23.38 -23.84 -8.68
C GLU A 256 24.00 -23.05 -7.52
N LEU A 257 24.10 -21.73 -7.66
CA LEU A 257 24.58 -20.85 -6.60
C LEU A 257 23.39 -20.30 -5.82
N VAL A 258 22.50 -19.62 -6.53
CA VAL A 258 21.32 -18.97 -5.97
C VAL A 258 20.19 -19.02 -6.99
N ASP A 259 18.97 -19.17 -6.50
CA ASP A 259 17.77 -19.23 -7.31
C ASP A 259 16.59 -18.59 -6.57
N PHE A 260 15.51 -18.33 -7.29
CA PHE A 260 14.25 -17.89 -6.70
C PHE A 260 13.52 -19.09 -6.09
N ASP A 261 12.85 -18.88 -4.97
CA ASP A 261 11.93 -19.88 -4.43
C ASP A 261 10.50 -19.50 -4.83
N PRO A 262 9.71 -20.40 -5.44
CA PRO A 262 8.34 -20.09 -5.85
C PRO A 262 7.39 -19.88 -4.65
N ASN A 263 7.78 -20.31 -3.44
CA ASN A 263 6.94 -20.21 -2.24
C ASN A 263 7.28 -19.00 -1.37
N THR A 264 8.07 -18.05 -1.86
CA THR A 264 8.45 -16.84 -1.12
C THR A 264 8.27 -15.59 -1.97
N ASP A 265 8.10 -14.45 -1.32
CA ASP A 265 8.05 -13.18 -2.03
C ASP A 265 9.39 -12.79 -2.64
N ALA A 266 9.32 -11.95 -3.67
CA ALA A 266 10.48 -11.43 -4.39
C ALA A 266 11.52 -10.79 -3.45
N GLY A 267 12.78 -11.20 -3.61
CA GLY A 267 13.91 -10.75 -2.80
C GLY A 267 14.38 -11.77 -1.77
N ASN A 268 13.58 -12.80 -1.49
CA ASN A 268 14.01 -13.96 -0.72
C ASN A 268 14.52 -15.04 -1.69
N PHE A 269 15.75 -15.51 -1.46
CA PHE A 269 16.43 -16.41 -2.38
C PHE A 269 16.70 -17.77 -1.75
N ARG A 270 16.61 -18.81 -2.58
CA ARG A 270 17.09 -20.15 -2.27
C ARG A 270 18.57 -20.24 -2.60
N TRP A 271 19.38 -20.46 -1.57
CA TRP A 271 20.82 -20.65 -1.72
C TRP A 271 21.16 -22.14 -1.70
N TYR A 272 21.82 -22.61 -2.73
CA TYR A 272 22.34 -23.98 -2.79
C TYR A 272 23.71 -24.04 -2.12
N THR A 273 24.21 -25.25 -1.82
CA THR A 273 25.44 -25.48 -1.05
C THR A 273 26.63 -24.63 -1.54
N LYS A 274 26.88 -24.60 -2.85
CA LYS A 274 27.97 -23.82 -3.44
C LYS A 274 27.81 -22.32 -3.16
N GLY A 275 26.61 -21.80 -3.38
CA GLY A 275 26.28 -20.40 -3.11
C GLY A 275 26.34 -20.05 -1.62
N VAL A 276 25.88 -20.93 -0.73
CA VAL A 276 25.98 -20.74 0.73
C VAL A 276 27.44 -20.63 1.16
N ILE A 277 28.31 -21.54 0.69
CA ILE A 277 29.74 -21.50 0.99
C ILE A 277 30.36 -20.21 0.49
N MET A 278 30.15 -19.85 -0.78
CA MET A 278 30.70 -18.63 -1.36
C MET A 278 30.22 -17.37 -0.62
N LYS A 279 28.91 -17.27 -0.38
CA LYS A 279 28.29 -16.15 0.36
C LYS A 279 28.90 -16.03 1.75
N ASN A 280 29.03 -17.12 2.49
CA ASN A 280 29.54 -17.10 3.86
C ASN A 280 31.04 -16.76 3.90
N LEU A 281 31.84 -17.29 2.97
CA LEU A 281 33.27 -16.95 2.89
C LEU A 281 33.48 -15.46 2.60
N ILE A 282 32.72 -14.90 1.65
CA ILE A 282 32.78 -13.47 1.33
C ILE A 282 32.30 -12.63 2.52
N LYS A 283 31.18 -13.01 3.14
CA LYS A 283 30.63 -12.35 4.34
C LYS A 283 31.67 -12.32 5.46
N ASN A 284 32.25 -13.47 5.82
CA ASN A 284 33.23 -13.57 6.89
C ASN A 284 34.47 -12.72 6.57
N PHE A 285 34.99 -12.77 5.34
CA PHE A 285 36.12 -11.93 4.95
C PHE A 285 35.82 -10.44 5.12
N VAL A 286 34.64 -9.97 4.71
CA VAL A 286 34.25 -8.56 4.87
C VAL A 286 34.07 -8.21 6.35
N GLU A 287 33.45 -9.09 7.14
CA GLU A 287 33.26 -8.91 8.58
C GLU A 287 34.60 -8.78 9.30
N ASP A 288 35.55 -9.70 9.06
CA ASP A 288 36.89 -9.67 9.64
C ASP A 288 37.59 -8.34 9.34
N ARG A 289 37.53 -7.89 8.08
CA ARG A 289 38.12 -6.61 7.68
C ARG A 289 37.48 -5.43 8.41
N LEU A 290 36.15 -5.39 8.49
CA LEU A 290 35.44 -4.30 9.18
C LEU A 290 35.77 -4.25 10.67
N ILE A 291 35.88 -5.42 11.32
CA ILE A 291 36.29 -5.53 12.72
C ILE A 291 37.71 -5.02 12.92
N ASP A 292 38.65 -5.37 12.05
CA ASP A 292 40.03 -4.86 12.10
C ASP A 292 40.08 -3.33 11.98
N TYR A 293 39.14 -2.73 11.25
CA TYR A 293 38.96 -1.27 11.14
C TYR A 293 38.22 -0.65 12.35
N GLY A 294 37.84 -1.44 13.36
CA GLY A 294 37.19 -0.99 14.59
C GLY A 294 35.67 -0.96 14.55
N ALA A 295 35.03 -1.58 13.55
CA ALA A 295 33.58 -1.73 13.53
C ALA A 295 33.09 -2.68 14.62
N ILE A 296 31.91 -2.37 15.18
CA ILE A 296 31.22 -3.23 16.15
C ILE A 296 30.13 -4.00 15.40
N LEU A 297 30.20 -5.33 15.46
CA LEU A 297 29.12 -6.17 14.95
C LEU A 297 27.92 -6.15 15.89
N ILE A 298 26.75 -5.84 15.35
CA ILE A 298 25.49 -5.84 16.07
C ILE A 298 24.53 -6.74 15.30
N GLU A 299 24.09 -7.83 15.92
CA GLU A 299 22.97 -8.62 15.42
C GLU A 299 21.68 -8.06 16.02
N THR A 300 20.80 -7.53 15.16
CA THR A 300 19.52 -6.97 15.57
C THR A 300 18.38 -7.95 15.28
N PRO A 301 17.32 -7.98 16.09
CA PRO A 301 16.13 -8.78 15.78
C PRO A 301 15.56 -8.45 14.40
N ILE A 302 14.95 -9.44 13.75
CA ILE A 302 14.24 -9.26 12.47
C ILE A 302 12.75 -8.96 12.67
N MET A 303 12.20 -9.28 13.84
CA MET A 303 10.80 -9.06 14.20
C MET A 303 10.73 -8.08 15.37
N TYR A 304 9.83 -7.11 15.25
CA TYR A 304 9.62 -6.08 16.25
C TYR A 304 8.14 -5.90 16.57
N THR A 305 7.83 -5.61 17.82
CA THR A 305 6.48 -5.22 18.23
C THR A 305 6.18 -3.77 17.83
N VAL A 306 5.01 -3.52 17.27
CA VAL A 306 4.61 -2.20 16.73
C VAL A 306 4.01 -1.23 17.74
N LYS A 307 4.24 -1.47 19.03
CA LYS A 307 3.86 -0.53 20.09
C LYS A 307 4.72 0.75 20.06
N ASN A 308 5.90 0.70 19.43
CA ASN A 308 6.76 1.87 19.33
C ASN A 308 6.45 2.67 18.07
N LYS A 309 5.99 3.91 18.26
CA LYS A 309 5.65 4.85 17.17
C LYS A 309 6.77 5.02 16.14
N LYS A 310 8.05 5.02 16.56
CA LYS A 310 9.19 5.15 15.61
C LYS A 310 9.30 3.96 14.65
N LEU A 311 8.98 2.76 15.13
CA LEU A 311 9.00 1.56 14.30
C LEU A 311 7.81 1.57 13.33
N THR A 312 6.63 1.99 13.79
CA THR A 312 5.45 2.16 12.92
C THR A 312 5.69 3.18 11.82
N ALA A 313 6.38 4.29 12.13
CA ALA A 313 6.78 5.28 11.12
C ALA A 313 7.69 4.67 10.05
N GLN A 314 8.64 3.84 10.46
CA GLN A 314 9.59 3.20 9.55
C GLN A 314 8.91 2.15 8.66
N THR A 315 8.02 1.32 9.22
CA THR A 315 7.25 0.34 8.44
C THR A 315 6.27 1.02 7.48
N ALA A 316 5.66 2.14 7.88
CA ALA A 316 4.78 2.92 7.03
C ALA A 316 5.50 3.55 5.81
N ARG A 317 6.82 3.72 5.84
CA ARG A 317 7.62 4.13 4.66
C ARG A 317 7.86 3.01 3.67
N PHE A 318 7.84 1.76 4.12
CA PHE A 318 8.07 0.57 3.30
C PHE A 318 6.97 -0.48 3.47
N PRO A 319 5.69 -0.13 3.21
CA PRO A 319 4.55 -0.98 3.51
C PRO A 319 4.54 -2.28 2.69
N ALA A 320 5.13 -2.28 1.49
CA ALA A 320 5.18 -3.44 0.60
C ALA A 320 6.26 -4.48 0.97
N ARG A 321 7.18 -4.18 1.90
CA ARG A 321 8.28 -5.07 2.32
C ARG A 321 8.20 -5.52 3.77
N SER A 322 7.08 -5.24 4.44
CA SER A 322 6.89 -5.51 5.85
C SER A 322 5.89 -6.65 6.04
N TYR A 323 6.29 -7.67 6.81
CA TYR A 323 5.41 -8.77 7.21
C TYR A 323 4.84 -8.52 8.59
N TRP A 324 3.55 -8.78 8.73
CA TRP A 324 2.84 -8.75 9.98
C TRP A 324 2.57 -10.18 10.41
N VAL A 325 3.17 -10.61 11.52
CA VAL A 325 3.09 -11.97 12.03
C VAL A 325 2.15 -11.99 13.23
N GLU A 326 1.12 -12.85 13.17
CA GLU A 326 0.24 -13.13 14.30
C GLU A 326 0.89 -14.22 15.18
N SER A 327 0.98 -14.00 16.49
CA SER A 327 1.44 -15.00 17.46
C SER A 327 0.39 -15.27 18.51
#